data_AF-A0A645EEX5-F1
#
_entry.id   AF-A0A645EEX5-F1
#
_cell.length_a   1.000
_cell.length_b   1.000
_cell.length_c   1.000
_cell.angle_alpha   90.00
_cell.angle_beta   90.00
_cell.angle_gamma   90.00
#
_symmetry.space_group_name_H-M   'P 1'
#
loop_
_entity.id
_entity.type
_entity.pdbx_description
1 polymer ?
#
loop_
_entity_poly.entity_id
_entity_poly.type
_entity_poly.pdbx_seq_one_letter_code
_entity_poly.pdbx_strand_id
1 'polypeptide(L)'
;MGYTNPFASSTGLNFLISTLYTFDSNNLLSDKAKSGFENFQNNIPLVAYTTLQMRDSAKSGFLDGFVLEYQTYVNTPDIGYYEFTPFGFRHDSPVYAIGELSPEKMKILNEFVNFSQQEKYQTLATEYGFNGFNEYESEAESVSGDVIIRGQKLWKEKKKPICAVFVSDVSGSMMGEPLNHLKDSLLKGQYYIGEDNMIGLVSYSNDVNIDLPIAKFDLNQRALFAGAVNDLEAGGSTATFDGIAVAVKMIQDQRAADPSLRPIIFVLSDGETNRGHTLNEIKGPMEDLGIPIYTIGYNANIPALQAISSINEAASINADTDDVVYKLRNMFNAEM
;
A
#
# COMPACT_ATOMS: atom_id res chain seq x y z
N MET A 1 -16.08 -2.57 -4.02
CA MET A 1 -15.59 -3.26 -2.81
C MET A 1 -14.08 -3.11 -2.72
N GLY A 2 -13.52 -2.63 -1.60
CA GLY A 2 -12.07 -2.57 -1.37
C GLY A 2 -11.53 -3.73 -0.53
N TYR A 3 -10.28 -4.16 -0.72
CA TYR A 3 -9.66 -5.13 0.21
C TYR A 3 -8.20 -4.78 0.51
N THR A 4 -7.60 -5.42 1.52
CA THR A 4 -6.22 -5.16 1.93
C THR A 4 -5.22 -6.11 1.27
N ASN A 5 -3.96 -5.68 1.15
CA ASN A 5 -2.89 -6.48 0.57
C ASN A 5 -2.64 -7.78 1.38
N PRO A 6 -2.72 -8.98 0.74
CA PRO A 6 -2.53 -10.27 1.41
C PRO A 6 -1.10 -10.56 1.89
N PHE A 7 -0.12 -9.72 1.54
CA PHE A 7 1.25 -9.79 2.05
C PHE A 7 1.49 -8.92 3.29
N ALA A 8 0.63 -7.94 3.53
CA ALA A 8 0.81 -6.94 4.60
C ALA A 8 -0.33 -6.92 5.62
N SER A 9 -1.43 -7.63 5.35
CA SER A 9 -2.61 -7.68 6.20
C SER A 9 -3.12 -9.12 6.33
N SER A 10 -3.33 -9.57 7.57
CA SER A 10 -4.00 -10.84 7.88
C SER A 10 -5.40 -10.90 7.27
N THR A 11 -6.16 -9.80 7.33
CA THR A 11 -7.48 -9.68 6.72
C THR A 11 -7.41 -9.85 5.20
N GLY A 12 -6.38 -9.28 4.58
CA GLY A 12 -6.16 -9.38 3.13
C GLY A 12 -5.84 -10.82 2.73
N LEU A 13 -5.02 -11.50 3.52
CA LEU A 13 -4.69 -12.90 3.30
C LEU A 13 -5.92 -13.79 3.48
N ASN A 14 -6.67 -13.58 4.55
CA ASN A 14 -7.90 -14.29 4.83
C ASN A 14 -8.93 -14.10 3.69
N PHE A 15 -9.07 -12.87 3.21
CA PHE A 15 -9.92 -12.54 2.07
C PHE A 15 -9.49 -13.24 0.79
N LEU A 16 -8.20 -13.26 0.46
CA LEU A 16 -7.68 -13.97 -0.71
C LEU A 16 -8.05 -15.46 -0.67
N ILE A 17 -7.80 -16.13 0.47
CA ILE A 17 -8.09 -17.56 0.62
C ILE A 17 -9.59 -17.82 0.59
N SER A 18 -10.38 -17.00 1.29
CA SER A 18 -11.84 -17.11 1.30
C SER A 18 -12.43 -16.94 -0.10
N THR A 19 -11.92 -15.99 -0.87
CA THR A 19 -12.41 -15.74 -2.24
C THR A 19 -12.09 -16.91 -3.17
N LEU A 20 -10.87 -17.46 -3.09
CA LEU A 20 -10.50 -18.65 -3.87
C LEU A 20 -11.39 -19.85 -3.49
N TYR A 21 -11.66 -20.03 -2.20
CA TYR A 21 -12.56 -21.06 -1.69
C TYR A 21 -14.00 -20.88 -2.20
N THR A 22 -14.53 -19.66 -2.22
CA THR A 22 -15.87 -19.37 -2.77
C THR A 22 -16.00 -19.76 -4.24
N PHE A 23 -14.95 -19.56 -5.05
CA PHE A 23 -14.98 -19.96 -6.46
C PHE A 23 -14.82 -21.46 -6.67
N ASP A 24 -13.96 -22.13 -5.88
CA ASP A 24 -13.80 -23.58 -5.88
C ASP A 24 -13.33 -24.11 -4.52
N SER A 25 -14.28 -24.62 -3.74
CA SER A 25 -14.03 -25.13 -2.39
C SER A 25 -13.23 -26.43 -2.38
N ASN A 26 -13.23 -27.20 -3.48
CA ASN A 26 -12.50 -28.47 -3.57
C ASN A 26 -11.03 -28.25 -3.96
N ASN A 27 -10.74 -27.19 -4.71
CA ASN A 27 -9.39 -26.87 -5.16
C ASN A 27 -9.23 -25.36 -5.39
N LEU A 28 -8.71 -24.67 -4.37
CA LEU A 28 -8.46 -23.23 -4.37
C LEU A 28 -7.49 -22.76 -5.47
N LEU A 29 -6.75 -23.67 -6.10
CA LEU A 29 -5.80 -23.38 -7.18
C LEU A 29 -6.27 -23.90 -8.54
N SER A 30 -7.54 -24.28 -8.67
CA SER A 30 -8.14 -24.68 -9.93
C SER A 30 -8.20 -23.50 -10.90
N ASP A 31 -8.31 -23.79 -12.19
CA ASP A 31 -8.47 -22.75 -13.22
C ASP A 31 -9.76 -21.95 -13.02
N LYS A 32 -10.80 -22.58 -12.43
CA LYS A 32 -12.04 -21.92 -12.03
C LYS A 32 -11.81 -20.91 -10.92
N ALA A 33 -11.12 -21.30 -9.85
CA ALA A 33 -10.78 -20.39 -8.74
C ALA A 33 -9.94 -19.22 -9.21
N LYS A 34 -8.91 -19.50 -10.01
CA LYS A 34 -8.02 -18.49 -10.60
C LYS A 34 -8.78 -17.50 -11.48
N SER A 35 -9.55 -18.01 -12.44
CA SER A 35 -10.30 -17.15 -13.38
C SER A 35 -11.37 -16.33 -12.66
N GLY A 36 -12.04 -16.92 -11.66
CA GLY A 36 -13.01 -16.22 -10.82
C GLY A 36 -12.35 -15.07 -10.05
N PHE A 37 -11.21 -15.34 -9.41
CA PHE A 37 -10.45 -14.34 -8.68
C PHE A 37 -9.91 -13.23 -9.58
N GLU A 38 -9.39 -13.56 -10.76
CA GLU A 38 -8.92 -12.59 -11.76
C GLU A 38 -10.05 -11.65 -12.22
N ASN A 39 -11.21 -12.22 -12.55
CA ASN A 39 -12.38 -11.42 -12.92
C ASN A 39 -12.84 -10.51 -11.77
N PHE A 40 -12.77 -10.99 -10.54
CA PHE A 40 -13.06 -10.19 -9.37
C PHE A 40 -12.07 -9.02 -9.24
N GLN A 41 -10.76 -9.28 -9.29
CA GLN A 41 -9.71 -8.27 -9.13
C GLN A 41 -9.82 -7.13 -10.15
N ASN A 42 -10.21 -7.41 -11.40
CA ASN A 42 -10.39 -6.40 -12.44
C ASN A 42 -11.46 -5.34 -12.11
N ASN A 43 -12.36 -5.63 -11.17
CA ASN A 43 -13.45 -4.74 -10.76
C ASN A 43 -13.20 -4.08 -9.39
N ILE A 44 -11.99 -4.20 -8.84
CA ILE A 44 -11.67 -3.66 -7.51
C ILE A 44 -11.12 -2.24 -7.65
N PRO A 45 -11.82 -1.23 -7.10
CA PRO A 45 -11.39 0.17 -7.19
C PRO A 45 -10.20 0.49 -6.27
N LEU A 46 -10.07 -0.24 -5.15
CA LEU A 46 -9.03 0.02 -4.17
C LEU A 46 -8.48 -1.27 -3.56
N VAL A 47 -7.15 -1.35 -3.54
CA VAL A 47 -6.42 -2.33 -2.72
C VAL A 47 -5.56 -1.57 -1.73
N ALA A 48 -6.00 -1.52 -0.46
CA ALA A 48 -5.24 -0.81 0.56
C ALA A 48 -4.03 -1.64 1.01
N TYR A 49 -2.92 -0.97 1.29
CA TYR A 49 -1.72 -1.64 1.76
C TYR A 49 -1.90 -2.21 3.17
N THR A 50 -2.54 -1.46 4.08
CA THR A 50 -2.78 -1.87 5.46
C THR A 50 -4.26 -1.73 5.85
N THR A 51 -4.64 -2.39 6.94
CA THR A 51 -5.95 -2.24 7.57
C THR A 51 -6.24 -0.79 7.99
N LEU A 52 -5.21 -0.03 8.42
CA LEU A 52 -5.36 1.38 8.78
C LEU A 52 -5.68 2.25 7.55
N GLN A 53 -5.00 2.01 6.43
CA GLN A 53 -5.31 2.71 5.19
C GLN A 53 -6.74 2.37 4.73
N MET A 54 -7.14 1.11 4.79
CA MET A 54 -8.51 0.73 4.44
C MET A 54 -9.56 1.43 5.31
N ARG A 55 -9.29 1.54 6.62
CA ARG A 55 -10.15 2.30 7.54
C ARG A 55 -10.27 3.76 7.12
N ASP A 56 -9.16 4.40 6.77
CA ASP A 56 -9.15 5.82 6.42
C ASP A 56 -9.85 6.06 5.07
N SER A 57 -9.69 5.16 4.09
CA SER A 57 -10.49 5.15 2.85
C SER A 57 -11.98 4.91 3.13
N ALA A 58 -12.33 3.99 4.03
CA ALA A 58 -13.74 3.76 4.38
C ALA A 58 -14.43 5.00 4.99
N LYS A 59 -13.68 5.85 5.70
CA LYS A 59 -14.22 7.12 6.25
C LYS A 59 -14.58 8.14 5.19
N SER A 60 -13.96 8.08 4.00
CA SER A 60 -14.25 9.01 2.89
C SER A 60 -15.68 8.82 2.34
N GLY A 61 -16.27 7.63 2.54
CA GLY A 61 -17.57 7.24 1.98
C GLY A 61 -17.50 6.75 0.52
N PHE A 62 -16.29 6.58 -0.04
CA PHE A 62 -16.10 6.14 -1.43
C PHE A 62 -16.42 4.65 -1.66
N LEU A 63 -16.33 3.81 -0.62
CA LEU A 63 -16.44 2.36 -0.75
C LEU A 63 -17.80 1.86 -0.30
N ASP A 64 -18.63 1.37 -1.21
CA ASP A 64 -19.91 0.71 -0.85
C ASP A 64 -19.73 -0.60 -0.04
N GLY A 65 -18.50 -1.13 0.02
CA GLY A 65 -18.14 -2.29 0.84
C GLY A 65 -16.64 -2.51 0.85
N PHE A 66 -16.12 -3.12 1.92
CA PHE A 66 -14.68 -3.36 2.04
C PHE A 66 -14.36 -4.43 3.09
N VAL A 67 -13.11 -4.90 3.07
CA VAL A 67 -12.59 -5.88 4.01
C VAL A 67 -11.87 -5.17 5.17
N LEU A 68 -12.27 -5.46 6.40
CA LEU A 68 -11.67 -4.88 7.61
C LEU A 68 -11.68 -5.89 8.77
N GLU A 69 -10.75 -5.76 9.71
CA GLU A 69 -10.81 -6.49 10.99
C GLU A 69 -11.98 -5.97 11.84
N TYR A 70 -12.73 -6.88 12.48
CA TYR A 70 -13.83 -6.53 13.39
C TYR A 70 -13.38 -5.55 14.48
N GLN A 71 -12.19 -5.79 15.01
CA GLN A 71 -11.58 -4.98 16.03
C GLN A 71 -11.35 -3.54 15.59
N THR A 72 -10.99 -3.33 14.32
CA THR A 72 -10.85 -1.97 13.78
C THR A 72 -12.23 -1.33 13.55
N TYR A 73 -13.21 -2.12 13.09
CA TYR A 73 -14.58 -1.66 12.87
C TYR A 73 -15.23 -1.14 14.16
N VAL A 74 -15.27 -1.96 15.23
CA VAL A 74 -15.96 -1.59 16.48
C VAL A 74 -15.32 -0.38 17.18
N ASN A 75 -14.02 -0.16 16.96
CA ASN A 75 -13.28 0.98 17.50
C ASN A 75 -13.26 2.19 16.57
N THR A 76 -13.99 2.18 15.44
CA THR A 76 -14.05 3.30 14.50
C THR A 76 -15.50 3.78 14.30
N PRO A 77 -16.02 4.65 15.19
CA PRO A 77 -17.40 5.16 15.10
C PRO A 77 -17.73 5.85 13.78
N ASP A 78 -16.72 6.47 13.14
CA ASP A 78 -16.86 7.19 11.86
C ASP A 78 -17.37 6.31 10.71
N ILE A 79 -17.23 4.98 10.81
CA ILE A 79 -17.70 4.00 9.82
C ILE A 79 -18.85 3.13 10.36
N GLY A 80 -19.50 3.55 11.46
CA GLY A 80 -20.58 2.80 12.11
C GLY A 80 -21.88 2.69 11.30
N TYR A 81 -21.94 3.35 10.13
CA TYR A 81 -23.04 3.22 9.18
C TYR A 81 -22.90 2.00 8.24
N TYR A 82 -21.75 1.32 8.24
CA TYR A 82 -21.59 0.02 7.60
C TYR A 82 -22.06 -1.11 8.51
N GLU A 83 -22.50 -2.22 7.92
CA GLU A 83 -22.81 -3.46 8.64
C GLU A 83 -21.62 -4.41 8.55
N PHE A 84 -21.10 -4.86 9.70
CA PHE A 84 -20.02 -5.83 9.73
C PHE A 84 -20.55 -7.25 9.53
N THR A 85 -20.07 -7.92 8.48
CA THR A 85 -20.36 -9.34 8.21
C THR A 85 -19.08 -10.16 8.40
N PRO A 86 -19.03 -11.13 9.35
CA PRO A 86 -17.86 -11.98 9.51
C PRO A 86 -17.70 -12.91 8.30
N PHE A 87 -16.45 -13.17 7.90
CA PHE A 87 -16.13 -14.07 6.79
C PHE A 87 -14.78 -14.77 7.02
N GLY A 88 -14.56 -15.85 6.28
CA GLY A 88 -13.28 -16.56 6.24
C GLY A 88 -12.89 -17.17 7.59
N PHE A 89 -11.58 -17.27 7.82
CA PHE A 89 -11.01 -17.82 9.05
C PHE A 89 -11.15 -16.85 10.21
N ARG A 90 -11.45 -17.37 11.41
CA ARG A 90 -11.52 -16.56 12.61
C ARG A 90 -10.11 -16.14 13.06
N HIS A 91 -9.94 -14.87 13.41
CA HIS A 91 -8.67 -14.32 13.88
C HIS A 91 -8.57 -14.36 15.40
N ASP A 92 -8.22 -15.52 15.95
CA ASP A 92 -8.15 -15.73 17.40
C ASP A 92 -6.83 -15.29 18.06
N SER A 93 -5.88 -14.78 17.28
CA SER A 93 -4.56 -14.33 17.76
C SER A 93 -3.87 -15.29 18.75
N PRO A 94 -3.77 -16.60 18.43
CA PRO A 94 -3.17 -17.58 19.34
C PRO A 94 -1.67 -17.32 19.55
N VAL A 95 -1.19 -17.69 20.73
CA VAL A 95 0.24 -17.69 21.04
C VAL A 95 0.88 -18.96 20.48
N TYR A 96 1.87 -18.79 19.60
CA TYR A 96 2.65 -19.90 19.04
C TYR A 96 4.12 -19.84 19.46
N ALA A 97 4.71 -21.02 19.62
CA ALA A 97 6.15 -21.20 19.75
C ALA A 97 6.67 -21.86 18.47
N ILE A 98 7.62 -21.23 17.78
CA ILE A 98 8.13 -21.71 16.49
C ILE A 98 9.51 -22.34 16.68
N GLY A 99 9.63 -23.61 16.27
CA GLY A 99 10.87 -24.39 16.37
C GLY A 99 11.13 -24.95 17.77
N GLU A 100 12.39 -25.26 18.06
CA GLU A 100 12.82 -25.70 19.39
C GLU A 100 13.25 -24.50 20.24
N LEU A 101 12.50 -24.25 21.32
CA LEU A 101 12.82 -23.18 22.28
C LEU A 101 13.57 -23.74 23.48
N SER A 102 14.51 -22.95 24.00
CA SER A 102 15.19 -23.29 25.24
C SER A 102 14.20 -23.33 26.43
N PRO A 103 14.51 -24.06 27.50
CA PRO A 103 13.67 -24.09 28.70
C PRO A 103 13.37 -22.69 29.27
N GLU A 104 14.35 -21.79 29.19
CA GLU A 104 14.19 -20.40 29.61
C GLU A 104 13.18 -19.64 28.74
N LYS A 105 13.27 -19.75 27.41
CA LYS A 105 12.31 -19.09 26.50
C LYS A 105 10.90 -19.63 26.69
N MET A 106 10.75 -20.94 26.90
CA MET A 106 9.45 -21.54 27.22
C MET A 106 8.90 -21.02 28.55
N LYS A 107 9.75 -20.84 29.57
CA LYS A 107 9.32 -20.24 30.84
C LYS A 107 8.81 -18.81 30.63
N ILE A 108 9.54 -17.97 29.87
CA ILE A 108 9.11 -16.60 29.56
C ILE A 108 7.77 -16.59 28.81
N LEU A 109 7.61 -17.48 27.82
CA LEU A 109 6.37 -17.58 27.06
C LEU A 109 5.18 -17.94 27.97
N ASN A 110 5.37 -18.89 28.89
CA ASN A 110 4.34 -19.28 29.85
C ASN A 110 3.98 -18.15 30.82
N GLU A 111 4.98 -17.41 31.32
CA GLU A 111 4.73 -16.22 32.16
C GLU A 111 3.94 -15.15 31.39
N PHE A 112 4.23 -14.95 30.09
CA PHE A 112 3.44 -14.04 29.24
C PHE A 112 2.00 -14.53 29.05
N VAL A 113 1.78 -15.82 28.81
CA VAL A 113 0.43 -16.40 28.73
C VAL A 113 -0.33 -16.18 30.05
N ASN A 114 0.28 -16.50 31.19
CA ASN A 114 -0.31 -16.28 32.51
C ASN A 114 -0.64 -14.81 32.76
N PHE A 115 0.26 -13.90 32.36
CA PHE A 115 0.04 -12.47 32.42
C PHE A 115 -1.18 -12.06 31.58
N SER A 116 -1.26 -12.51 30.33
CA SER A 116 -2.36 -12.16 29.42
C SER A 116 -3.73 -12.66 29.90
N GLN A 117 -3.76 -13.76 30.69
CA GLN A 117 -4.98 -14.36 31.23
C GLN A 117 -5.53 -13.66 32.48
N GLN A 118 -4.82 -12.68 33.06
CA GLN A 118 -5.34 -11.94 34.20
C GLN A 118 -6.61 -11.18 33.81
N GLU A 119 -7.59 -11.13 34.71
CA GLU A 119 -8.91 -10.53 34.50
C GLU A 119 -8.83 -9.15 33.86
N LYS A 120 -7.94 -8.28 34.37
CA LYS A 120 -7.70 -6.94 33.83
C LYS A 120 -7.46 -6.93 32.32
N TYR A 121 -6.62 -7.83 31.81
CA TYR A 121 -6.25 -7.85 30.39
C TYR A 121 -7.30 -8.55 29.52
N GLN A 122 -8.02 -9.54 30.06
CA GLN A 122 -9.15 -10.16 29.39
C GLN A 122 -10.32 -9.17 29.22
N THR A 123 -10.59 -8.34 30.24
CA THR A 123 -11.55 -7.24 30.16
C THR A 123 -11.14 -6.22 29.11
N LEU A 124 -9.88 -5.74 29.14
CA LEU A 124 -9.37 -4.81 28.13
C LEU A 124 -9.43 -5.39 26.71
N ALA A 125 -9.12 -6.68 26.53
CA ALA A 125 -9.23 -7.33 25.23
C ALA A 125 -10.68 -7.28 24.71
N THR A 126 -11.65 -7.57 25.58
CA THR A 126 -13.08 -7.49 25.22
C THR A 126 -13.50 -6.06 24.87
N GLU A 127 -13.07 -5.06 25.66
CA GLU A 127 -13.32 -3.64 25.39
C GLU A 127 -12.73 -3.18 24.06
N TYR A 128 -11.55 -3.69 23.70
CA TYR A 128 -10.91 -3.43 22.41
C TYR A 128 -11.51 -4.26 21.27
N GLY A 129 -12.52 -5.09 21.51
CA GLY A 129 -13.21 -5.84 20.45
C GLY A 129 -12.55 -7.17 20.06
N PHE A 130 -11.63 -7.71 20.88
CA PHE A 130 -11.23 -9.11 20.77
C PHE A 130 -12.41 -10.02 21.16
N ASN A 131 -12.42 -11.25 20.64
CA ASN A 131 -13.43 -12.28 20.93
C ASN A 131 -14.87 -11.90 20.53
N GLY A 132 -15.05 -10.94 19.62
CA GLY A 132 -16.34 -10.73 18.96
C GLY A 132 -16.69 -11.91 18.06
N PHE A 133 -17.99 -12.17 17.88
CA PHE A 133 -18.49 -13.27 17.04
C PHE A 133 -17.95 -14.66 17.45
N ASN A 134 -17.93 -14.98 18.74
CA ASN A 134 -17.44 -16.28 19.22
C ASN A 134 -18.22 -17.49 18.67
N GLU A 135 -19.45 -17.28 18.25
CA GLU A 135 -20.32 -18.30 17.64
C GLU A 135 -20.11 -18.44 16.12
N TYR A 136 -19.27 -17.59 15.51
CA TYR A 136 -18.99 -17.67 14.08
C TYR A 136 -18.06 -18.85 13.79
N GLU A 137 -18.49 -19.69 12.84
CA GLU A 137 -17.73 -20.80 12.31
C GLU A 137 -17.37 -20.52 10.84
N SER A 138 -16.10 -20.74 10.50
CA SER A 138 -15.61 -20.60 9.12
C SER A 138 -16.21 -21.67 8.22
N GLU A 139 -16.75 -21.26 7.07
CA GLU A 139 -17.20 -22.19 6.02
C GLU A 139 -16.04 -22.93 5.34
N ALA A 140 -14.82 -22.40 5.45
CA ALA A 140 -13.61 -22.95 4.84
C ALA A 140 -12.86 -23.86 5.81
N GLU A 141 -12.42 -25.02 5.30
CA GLU A 141 -11.51 -25.94 5.99
C GLU A 141 -10.09 -25.37 6.09
N SER A 142 -9.27 -25.93 6.99
CA SER A 142 -7.87 -25.54 7.14
C SER A 142 -7.09 -25.70 5.83
N VAL A 143 -6.35 -24.67 5.44
CA VAL A 143 -5.58 -24.64 4.19
C VAL A 143 -4.10 -24.85 4.46
N SER A 144 -3.41 -25.59 3.58
CA SER A 144 -1.97 -25.84 3.73
C SER A 144 -1.13 -24.59 3.42
N GLY A 145 0.06 -24.50 4.02
CA GLY A 145 0.98 -23.39 3.77
C GLY A 145 1.41 -23.25 2.30
N ASP A 146 1.51 -24.36 1.54
CA ASP A 146 1.81 -24.32 0.10
C ASP A 146 0.69 -23.64 -0.69
N VAL A 147 -0.58 -23.92 -0.37
CA VAL A 147 -1.72 -23.28 -1.02
C VAL A 147 -1.76 -21.78 -0.71
N ILE A 148 -1.46 -21.39 0.53
CA ILE A 148 -1.34 -19.97 0.93
C ILE A 148 -0.28 -19.26 0.08
N ILE A 149 0.93 -19.82 0.00
CA ILE A 149 2.04 -19.23 -0.77
C ILE A 149 1.67 -19.13 -2.26
N ARG A 150 1.03 -20.15 -2.83
CA ARG A 150 0.62 -20.14 -4.24
C ARG A 150 -0.53 -19.18 -4.52
N GLY A 151 -1.49 -19.05 -3.61
CA GLY A 151 -2.56 -18.04 -3.70
C GLY A 151 -1.98 -16.62 -3.70
N GLN A 152 -1.01 -16.36 -2.81
CA GLN A 152 -0.29 -15.08 -2.78
C GLN A 152 0.48 -14.80 -4.08
N LYS A 153 1.10 -15.82 -4.70
CA LYS A 153 1.73 -15.69 -6.03
C LYS A 153 0.72 -15.37 -7.12
N LEU A 154 -0.42 -16.07 -7.15
CA LEU A 154 -1.50 -15.82 -8.09
C LEU A 154 -1.98 -14.36 -8.04
N TRP A 155 -2.14 -13.83 -6.83
CA TRP A 155 -2.50 -12.42 -6.62
C TRP A 155 -1.49 -11.43 -7.22
N LYS A 156 -0.21 -11.82 -7.28
CA LYS A 156 0.88 -11.00 -7.81
C LYS A 156 1.05 -11.14 -9.33
N GLU A 157 1.06 -12.36 -9.86
CA GLU A 157 1.38 -12.68 -11.26
C GLU A 157 0.39 -12.09 -12.30
N LYS A 158 -0.76 -11.60 -11.86
CA LYS A 158 -1.85 -11.14 -12.75
C LYS A 158 -2.16 -9.65 -12.67
N LYS A 159 -1.29 -8.86 -12.05
CA LYS A 159 -1.41 -7.40 -12.12
C LYS A 159 -0.98 -6.89 -13.48
N LYS A 160 -1.80 -6.01 -14.06
CA LYS A 160 -1.42 -5.29 -15.28
C LYS A 160 -0.16 -4.48 -15.02
N PRO A 161 0.77 -4.40 -16.00
CA PRO A 161 1.91 -3.50 -15.91
C PRO A 161 1.46 -2.10 -15.54
N ILE A 162 2.18 -1.49 -14.59
CA ILE A 162 1.90 -0.12 -14.21
C ILE A 162 2.68 0.87 -15.06
N CYS A 163 2.15 2.07 -15.17
CA CYS A 163 2.84 3.24 -15.67
C CYS A 163 2.99 4.23 -14.51
N ALA A 164 4.18 4.31 -13.92
CA ALA A 164 4.46 5.14 -12.77
C ALA A 164 5.46 6.26 -13.04
N VAL A 165 5.27 7.38 -12.34
CA VAL A 165 6.23 8.47 -12.28
C VAL A 165 6.58 8.75 -10.83
N PHE A 166 7.88 8.76 -10.53
CA PHE A 166 8.41 9.27 -9.27
C PHE A 166 8.59 10.79 -9.40
N VAL A 167 7.98 11.54 -8.48
CA VAL A 167 7.99 13.00 -8.43
C VAL A 167 8.76 13.38 -7.18
N SER A 168 10.03 13.74 -7.34
CA SER A 168 10.99 13.95 -6.27
C SER A 168 11.20 15.43 -5.97
N ASP A 169 10.95 15.79 -4.72
CA ASP A 169 11.26 17.11 -4.18
C ASP A 169 12.78 17.26 -4.04
N VAL A 170 13.32 18.28 -4.69
CA VAL A 170 14.71 18.69 -4.58
C VAL A 170 14.80 20.14 -4.10
N SER A 171 13.81 20.63 -3.35
CA SER A 171 13.84 21.96 -2.75
C SER A 171 14.93 22.10 -1.68
N GLY A 172 15.21 23.34 -1.28
CA GLY A 172 16.26 23.62 -0.30
C GLY A 172 16.08 22.94 1.06
N SER A 173 14.84 22.65 1.47
CA SER A 173 14.55 21.95 2.73
C SER A 173 14.89 20.45 2.69
N MET A 174 14.97 19.87 1.49
CA MET A 174 15.43 18.50 1.28
C MET A 174 16.96 18.34 1.44
N MET A 175 17.71 19.44 1.57
CA MET A 175 19.17 19.40 1.67
C MET A 175 19.67 18.59 2.86
N GLY A 176 20.63 17.70 2.61
CA GLY A 176 21.23 16.84 3.64
C GLY A 176 20.50 15.51 3.75
N GLU A 177 20.15 15.13 4.98
CA GLU A 177 19.57 13.81 5.29
C GLU A 177 18.30 13.48 4.49
N PRO A 178 17.32 14.39 4.29
CA PRO A 178 16.09 14.05 3.57
C PRO A 178 16.35 13.60 2.12
N LEU A 179 17.16 14.35 1.36
CA LEU A 179 17.53 13.99 -0.01
C LEU A 179 18.42 12.73 -0.04
N ASN A 180 19.32 12.55 0.93
CA ASN A 180 20.13 11.33 1.02
C ASN A 180 19.26 10.09 1.23
N HIS A 181 18.27 10.16 2.12
CA HIS A 181 17.30 9.09 2.34
C HIS A 181 16.39 8.86 1.14
N LEU A 182 15.95 9.93 0.46
CA LEU A 182 15.19 9.83 -0.79
C LEU A 182 16.00 9.04 -1.83
N LYS A 183 17.24 9.45 -2.11
CA LYS A 183 18.13 8.78 -3.06
C LYS A 183 18.35 7.31 -2.68
N ASP A 184 18.71 7.05 -1.43
CA ASP A 184 18.95 5.69 -0.94
C ASP A 184 17.70 4.80 -1.10
N SER A 185 16.53 5.34 -0.79
CA SER A 185 15.26 4.62 -0.89
C SER A 185 14.88 4.26 -2.33
N LEU A 186 15.12 5.16 -3.30
CA LEU A 186 14.90 4.89 -4.73
C LEU A 186 15.94 3.91 -5.28
N LEU A 187 17.22 4.08 -4.93
CA LEU A 187 18.32 3.23 -5.40
C LEU A 187 18.23 1.80 -4.89
N LYS A 188 17.74 1.59 -3.66
CA LYS A 188 17.45 0.26 -3.11
C LYS A 188 16.08 -0.25 -3.55
N GLY A 189 15.09 0.63 -3.63
CA GLY A 189 13.71 0.31 -3.97
C GLY A 189 13.53 -0.17 -5.41
N GLN A 190 14.31 0.36 -6.35
CA GLN A 190 14.19 0.00 -7.77
C GLN A 190 14.27 -1.50 -8.02
N TYR A 191 15.08 -2.26 -7.26
CA TYR A 191 15.26 -3.72 -7.46
C TYR A 191 13.99 -4.53 -7.20
N TYR A 192 12.97 -3.94 -6.58
CA TYR A 192 11.67 -4.56 -6.37
C TYR A 192 10.65 -4.22 -7.46
N ILE A 193 10.99 -3.32 -8.38
CA ILE A 193 10.16 -2.96 -9.53
C ILE A 193 10.37 -3.99 -10.64
N GLY A 194 9.29 -4.68 -11.03
CA GLY A 194 9.29 -5.64 -12.13
C GLY A 194 9.61 -5.00 -13.48
N GLU A 195 10.27 -5.75 -14.37
CA GLU A 195 10.73 -5.26 -15.67
C GLU A 195 9.60 -4.90 -16.64
N ASP A 196 8.39 -5.43 -16.42
CA ASP A 196 7.23 -5.13 -17.25
C ASP A 196 6.62 -3.75 -17.00
N ASN A 197 6.93 -3.13 -15.86
CA ASN A 197 6.42 -1.82 -15.49
C ASN A 197 7.11 -0.70 -16.28
N MET A 198 6.42 0.41 -16.46
CA MET A 198 6.95 1.61 -17.11
C MET A 198 7.19 2.69 -16.07
N ILE A 199 8.42 3.21 -15.99
CA ILE A 199 8.85 4.13 -14.94
C ILE A 199 9.47 5.38 -15.53
N GLY A 200 9.04 6.54 -15.03
CA GLY A 200 9.70 7.83 -15.23
C GLY A 200 10.11 8.47 -13.89
N LEU A 201 10.95 9.51 -13.98
CA LEU A 201 11.41 10.32 -12.86
C LEU A 201 11.30 11.80 -13.22
N VAL A 202 10.71 12.56 -12.32
CA VAL A 202 10.57 14.01 -12.37
C VAL A 202 11.10 14.56 -11.06
N SER A 203 11.88 15.64 -11.13
CA SER A 203 12.29 16.40 -9.97
C SER A 203 11.70 17.79 -10.02
N TYR A 204 11.50 18.39 -8.85
CA TYR A 204 10.98 19.75 -8.78
C TYR A 204 11.61 20.55 -7.65
N SER A 205 11.79 21.83 -7.91
CA SER A 205 12.07 22.84 -6.89
C SER A 205 11.41 24.17 -7.26
N ASN A 206 12.16 25.07 -7.91
CA ASN A 206 11.65 26.28 -8.53
C ASN A 206 10.90 26.00 -9.83
N ASP A 207 11.43 25.03 -10.58
CA ASP A 207 10.97 24.58 -11.88
C ASP A 207 10.89 23.05 -11.84
N VAL A 208 10.20 22.46 -12.80
CA VAL A 208 10.04 21.00 -12.91
C VAL A 208 10.97 20.48 -13.99
N ASN A 209 11.75 19.44 -13.68
CA ASN A 209 12.61 18.77 -14.63
C ASN A 209 12.15 17.32 -14.85
N ILE A 210 12.12 16.87 -16.11
CA ILE A 210 11.92 15.46 -16.44
C ILE A 210 13.31 14.81 -16.49
N ASP A 211 13.75 14.25 -15.37
CA ASP A 211 15.07 13.60 -15.28
C ASP A 211 15.11 12.28 -16.06
N LEU A 212 13.97 11.60 -16.15
CA LEU A 212 13.83 10.36 -16.90
C LEU A 212 12.44 10.25 -17.55
N PRO A 213 12.36 10.19 -18.90
CA PRO A 213 11.11 9.87 -19.60
C PRO A 213 10.58 8.49 -19.22
N ILE A 214 9.26 8.31 -19.29
CA ILE A 214 8.63 7.00 -19.01
C ILE A 214 9.03 5.99 -20.08
N ALA A 215 9.64 4.89 -19.67
CA ALA A 215 9.88 3.72 -20.51
C ALA A 215 9.82 2.42 -19.68
N LYS A 216 9.78 1.27 -20.36
CA LYS A 216 9.80 -0.06 -19.74
C LYS A 216 11.03 -0.20 -18.85
N PHE A 217 10.86 -0.70 -17.62
CA PHE A 217 11.89 -0.73 -16.58
C PHE A 217 12.86 -1.92 -16.71
N ASP A 218 13.34 -2.10 -17.93
CA ASP A 218 14.38 -3.05 -18.30
C ASP A 218 15.75 -2.67 -17.71
N LEU A 219 16.77 -3.46 -18.01
CA LEU A 219 18.13 -3.23 -17.50
C LEU A 219 18.68 -1.84 -17.86
N ASN A 220 18.36 -1.32 -19.05
CA ASN A 220 18.86 -0.03 -19.51
C ASN A 220 18.14 1.11 -18.81
N GLN A 221 16.81 1.07 -18.77
CA GLN A 221 16.01 2.10 -18.11
C GLN A 221 16.32 2.16 -16.61
N ARG A 222 16.57 1.02 -15.98
CA ARG A 222 17.00 0.93 -14.58
C ARG A 222 18.35 1.60 -14.33
N ALA A 223 19.32 1.40 -15.23
CA ALA A 223 20.60 2.07 -15.15
C ALA A 223 20.46 3.60 -15.31
N LEU A 224 19.64 4.05 -16.25
CA LEU A 224 19.34 5.47 -16.46
C LEU A 224 18.63 6.07 -15.22
N PHE A 225 17.67 5.34 -14.65
CA PHE A 225 16.99 5.74 -13.42
C PHE A 225 17.97 5.90 -12.25
N ALA A 226 18.87 4.93 -12.05
CA ALA A 226 19.89 5.03 -11.02
C ALA A 226 20.82 6.23 -11.23
N GLY A 227 21.19 6.54 -12.48
CA GLY A 227 21.95 7.73 -12.83
C GLY A 227 21.19 9.01 -12.46
N ALA A 228 19.97 9.14 -12.97
CA ALA A 228 19.10 10.29 -12.72
C ALA A 228 18.85 10.53 -11.22
N VAL A 229 18.66 9.48 -10.42
CA VAL A 229 18.53 9.59 -8.95
C VAL A 229 19.81 10.10 -8.29
N ASN A 230 20.99 9.63 -8.74
CA ASN A 230 22.26 10.10 -8.18
C ASN A 230 22.51 11.58 -8.51
N ASP A 231 22.04 12.05 -9.66
CA ASP A 231 22.21 13.42 -10.15
C ASP A 231 21.24 14.43 -9.49
N LEU A 232 20.28 13.99 -8.66
CA LEU A 232 19.37 14.92 -7.97
C LEU A 232 20.14 15.85 -7.01
N GLU A 233 19.91 17.15 -7.08
CA GLU A 233 20.58 18.15 -6.23
C GLU A 233 19.57 19.08 -5.57
N ALA A 234 19.68 19.25 -4.25
CA ALA A 234 18.79 20.11 -3.48
C ALA A 234 19.09 21.60 -3.71
N GLY A 235 18.05 22.38 -3.99
CA GLY A 235 18.12 23.84 -4.07
C GLY A 235 16.81 24.46 -4.53
N GLY A 236 16.60 25.75 -4.24
CA GLY A 236 15.42 26.49 -4.68
C GLY A 236 14.18 26.32 -3.79
N SER A 237 13.04 26.81 -4.30
CA SER A 237 11.71 26.73 -3.67
C SER A 237 11.04 25.37 -3.89
N THR A 238 9.75 25.24 -3.56
CA THR A 238 9.02 23.96 -3.58
C THR A 238 7.71 24.08 -4.38
N ALA A 239 7.76 23.71 -5.67
CA ALA A 239 6.63 23.73 -6.62
C ALA A 239 5.98 22.34 -6.82
N THR A 240 5.53 21.72 -5.72
CA THR A 240 5.02 20.33 -5.70
C THR A 240 3.91 20.04 -6.70
N PHE A 241 2.94 20.94 -6.80
CA PHE A 241 1.76 20.74 -7.64
C PHE A 241 2.06 20.82 -9.14
N ASP A 242 3.07 21.59 -9.52
CA ASP A 242 3.56 21.67 -10.90
C ASP A 242 4.25 20.36 -11.29
N GLY A 243 5.03 19.77 -10.36
CA GLY A 243 5.64 18.45 -10.52
C GLY A 243 4.61 17.34 -10.76
N ILE A 244 3.52 17.35 -9.98
CA ILE A 244 2.39 16.41 -10.15
C ILE A 244 1.73 16.62 -11.53
N ALA A 245 1.49 17.86 -11.93
CA ALA A 245 0.87 18.15 -13.23
C ALA A 245 1.70 17.64 -14.42
N VAL A 246 3.03 17.78 -14.35
CA VAL A 246 3.95 17.22 -15.38
C VAL A 246 3.90 15.69 -15.38
N ALA A 247 3.92 15.05 -14.21
CA ALA A 247 3.81 13.61 -14.11
C ALA A 247 2.49 13.08 -14.70
N VAL A 248 1.38 13.77 -14.45
CA VAL A 248 0.07 13.43 -15.03
C VAL A 248 0.12 13.52 -16.55
N LYS A 249 0.72 14.59 -17.09
CA LYS A 249 0.87 14.76 -18.54
C LYS A 249 1.69 13.62 -19.14
N MET A 250 2.80 13.23 -18.52
CA MET A 250 3.63 12.11 -18.96
C MET A 250 2.85 10.79 -18.98
N ILE A 251 2.07 10.51 -17.93
CA ILE A 251 1.22 9.32 -17.84
C ILE A 251 0.12 9.34 -18.91
N GLN A 252 -0.53 10.48 -19.13
CA GLN A 252 -1.58 10.62 -20.13
C GLN A 252 -1.07 10.36 -21.55
N ASP A 253 0.15 10.80 -21.85
CA ASP A 253 0.78 10.53 -23.15
C ASP A 253 1.04 9.02 -23.35
N GLN A 254 1.43 8.30 -22.30
CA GLN A 254 1.57 6.84 -22.35
C GLN A 254 0.21 6.15 -22.48
N ARG A 255 -0.81 6.59 -21.75
CA ARG A 255 -2.16 6.03 -21.80
C ARG A 255 -2.88 6.30 -23.13
N ALA A 256 -2.51 7.37 -23.84
CA ALA A 256 -2.99 7.60 -25.19
C ALA A 256 -2.48 6.53 -26.17
N ALA A 257 -1.28 5.98 -25.94
CA ALA A 257 -0.72 4.88 -26.72
C ALA A 257 -1.24 3.51 -26.25
N ASP A 258 -1.34 3.29 -24.93
CA ASP A 258 -1.89 2.09 -24.34
C ASP A 258 -2.86 2.42 -23.18
N PRO A 259 -4.18 2.44 -23.45
CA PRO A 259 -5.20 2.72 -22.45
C PRO A 259 -5.29 1.69 -21.32
N SER A 260 -4.66 0.51 -21.49
CA SER A 260 -4.69 -0.58 -20.51
C SER A 260 -3.68 -0.41 -19.36
N LEU A 261 -2.70 0.50 -19.52
CA LEU A 261 -1.71 0.83 -18.50
C LEU A 261 -2.39 1.37 -17.25
N ARG A 262 -1.98 0.83 -16.10
CA ARG A 262 -2.49 1.28 -14.81
C ARG A 262 -1.62 2.44 -14.28
N PRO A 263 -2.14 3.67 -14.19
CA PRO A 263 -1.34 4.83 -13.85
C PRO A 263 -1.12 4.92 -12.33
N ILE A 264 0.08 5.33 -11.91
CA ILE A 264 0.40 5.62 -10.50
C ILE A 264 1.36 6.81 -10.42
N ILE A 265 1.21 7.68 -9.42
CA ILE A 265 2.20 8.71 -9.11
C ILE A 265 2.73 8.49 -7.71
N PHE A 266 4.05 8.58 -7.54
CA PHE A 266 4.72 8.60 -6.25
C PHE A 266 5.31 9.98 -6.01
N VAL A 267 4.84 10.70 -5.00
CA VAL A 267 5.39 12.00 -4.58
C VAL A 267 6.31 11.79 -3.40
N LEU A 268 7.56 12.23 -3.51
CA LEU A 268 8.60 12.09 -2.50
C LEU A 268 8.98 13.50 -2.04
N SER A 269 8.69 13.87 -0.80
CA SER A 269 8.85 15.25 -0.31
C SER A 269 8.95 15.31 1.21
N ASP A 270 9.38 16.44 1.76
CA ASP A 270 9.26 16.78 3.18
C ASP A 270 7.92 17.49 3.50
N GLY A 271 7.04 17.66 2.51
CA GLY A 271 5.68 18.19 2.72
C GLY A 271 5.61 19.71 2.85
N GLU A 272 6.70 20.44 2.56
CA GLU A 272 6.65 21.88 2.41
C GLU A 272 6.05 22.25 1.04
N THR A 273 5.26 23.32 0.98
CA THR A 273 4.84 23.90 -0.31
C THR A 273 4.77 25.40 -0.15
N ASN A 274 5.55 26.11 -0.97
CA ASN A 274 5.69 27.57 -0.85
C ASN A 274 5.58 28.29 -2.19
N ARG A 275 5.36 27.56 -3.30
CA ARG A 275 5.27 28.11 -4.67
C ARG A 275 4.45 27.19 -5.59
N GLY A 276 4.01 27.73 -6.72
CA GLY A 276 3.30 26.99 -7.76
C GLY A 276 1.79 26.92 -7.53
N HIS A 277 1.13 26.01 -8.23
CA HIS A 277 -0.30 25.75 -8.06
C HIS A 277 -0.66 25.32 -6.63
N THR A 278 -1.94 25.38 -6.27
CA THR A 278 -2.42 24.85 -4.98
C THR A 278 -3.12 23.51 -5.15
N LEU A 279 -3.24 22.76 -4.06
CA LEU A 279 -4.01 21.50 -4.01
C LEU A 279 -5.40 21.65 -4.64
N ASN A 280 -6.10 22.75 -4.33
CA ASN A 280 -7.46 23.00 -4.82
C ASN A 280 -7.53 23.20 -6.34
N GLU A 281 -6.47 23.73 -6.96
CA GLU A 281 -6.43 23.98 -8.40
C GLU A 281 -6.20 22.69 -9.20
N ILE A 282 -5.45 21.74 -8.64
CA ILE A 282 -5.18 20.47 -9.31
C ILE A 282 -6.15 19.34 -8.92
N LYS A 283 -6.86 19.47 -7.79
CA LYS A 283 -7.71 18.42 -7.23
C LYS A 283 -8.79 17.92 -8.19
N GLY A 284 -9.60 18.80 -8.78
CA GLY A 284 -10.66 18.39 -9.71
C GLY A 284 -10.13 17.59 -10.91
N PRO A 285 -9.13 18.11 -11.66
CA PRO A 285 -8.48 17.36 -12.72
C PRO A 285 -7.87 16.02 -12.28
N MET A 286 -7.34 15.93 -11.05
CA MET A 286 -6.77 14.67 -10.54
C MET A 286 -7.85 13.64 -10.17
N GLU A 287 -8.97 14.08 -9.60
CA GLU A 287 -10.13 13.23 -9.29
C GLU A 287 -10.74 12.67 -10.59
N ASP A 288 -10.92 13.52 -11.61
CA ASP A 288 -11.48 13.12 -12.91
C ASP A 288 -10.61 12.07 -13.63
N LEU A 289 -9.28 12.13 -13.45
CA LEU A 289 -8.35 11.20 -14.08
C LEU A 289 -8.19 9.88 -13.33
N GLY A 290 -8.60 9.84 -12.05
CA GLY A 290 -8.55 8.66 -11.19
C GLY A 290 -7.13 8.08 -11.04
N ILE A 291 -6.08 8.91 -11.09
CA ILE A 291 -4.69 8.46 -10.93
C ILE A 291 -4.33 8.46 -9.44
N PRO A 292 -4.06 7.31 -8.81
CA PRO A 292 -3.63 7.25 -7.42
C PRO A 292 -2.29 7.97 -7.20
N ILE A 293 -2.21 8.80 -6.15
CA ILE A 293 -1.01 9.57 -5.78
C ILE A 293 -0.51 9.14 -4.40
N TYR A 294 0.51 8.29 -4.35
CA TYR A 294 1.12 7.88 -3.09
C TYR A 294 2.15 8.92 -2.67
N THR A 295 2.12 9.32 -1.39
CA THR A 295 3.10 10.28 -0.86
C THR A 295 4.08 9.58 0.08
N ILE A 296 5.36 9.92 -0.02
CA ILE A 296 6.44 9.42 0.83
C ILE A 296 7.14 10.63 1.44
N GLY A 297 7.00 10.75 2.76
CA GLY A 297 7.48 11.87 3.55
C GLY A 297 8.87 11.63 4.12
N TYR A 298 9.84 12.52 3.85
CA TYR A 298 11.19 12.48 4.44
C TYR A 298 11.35 13.64 5.43
N ASN A 299 11.39 13.36 6.74
CA ASN A 299 11.30 14.35 7.82
C ASN A 299 10.11 15.30 7.66
N ALA A 300 8.95 14.75 7.29
CA ALA A 300 7.92 15.51 6.60
C ALA A 300 6.77 16.04 7.46
N ASN A 301 6.11 17.09 6.94
CA ASN A 301 4.78 17.54 7.37
C ASN A 301 3.69 16.56 6.89
N ILE A 302 3.41 15.55 7.73
CA ILE A 302 2.47 14.45 7.43
C ILE A 302 1.07 14.93 7.01
N PRO A 303 0.44 15.93 7.65
CA PRO A 303 -0.86 16.46 7.20
C PRO A 303 -0.90 16.94 5.74
N ALA A 304 0.14 17.63 5.27
CA ALA A 304 0.18 18.15 3.89
C ALA A 304 0.26 17.01 2.88
N LEU A 305 1.12 16.02 3.14
CA LEU A 305 1.27 14.83 2.29
C LEU A 305 0.03 13.92 2.30
N GLN A 306 -0.66 13.84 3.44
CA GLN A 306 -1.93 13.13 3.55
C GLN A 306 -3.04 13.80 2.71
N ALA A 307 -3.08 15.13 2.67
CA ALA A 307 -4.06 15.84 1.85
C ALA A 307 -3.89 15.55 0.34
N ILE A 308 -2.64 15.38 -0.11
CA ILE A 308 -2.33 14.98 -1.50
C ILE A 308 -2.76 13.53 -1.76
N SER A 309 -2.38 12.60 -0.89
CA SER A 309 -2.67 11.18 -1.13
C SER A 309 -4.15 10.83 -1.00
N SER A 310 -4.89 11.60 -0.19
CA SER A 310 -6.34 11.44 -0.01
C SER A 310 -7.16 11.80 -1.25
N ILE A 311 -6.60 12.49 -2.26
CA ILE A 311 -7.35 12.85 -3.49
C ILE A 311 -7.92 11.60 -4.17
N ASN A 312 -7.12 10.54 -4.29
CA ASN A 312 -7.50 9.29 -4.94
C ASN A 312 -7.22 8.08 -4.03
N GLU A 313 -7.43 8.25 -2.72
CA GLU A 313 -7.35 7.20 -1.68
C GLU A 313 -6.02 6.44 -1.58
N ALA A 314 -4.94 7.08 -2.00
CA ALA A 314 -3.60 6.53 -1.93
C ALA A 314 -2.98 6.75 -0.53
N ALA A 315 -1.94 5.97 -0.23
CA ALA A 315 -1.29 6.00 1.08
C ALA A 315 -0.29 7.14 1.19
N SER A 316 -0.18 7.71 2.39
CA SER A 316 0.99 8.50 2.80
C SER A 316 1.90 7.63 3.67
N ILE A 317 3.19 7.57 3.34
CA ILE A 317 4.22 6.79 4.02
C ILE A 317 5.17 7.77 4.69
N ASN A 318 5.35 7.67 6.00
CA ASN A 318 6.44 8.37 6.67
C ASN A 318 7.75 7.55 6.57
N ALA A 319 8.80 8.20 6.05
CA ALA A 319 10.12 7.66 5.75
C ALA A 319 11.19 7.93 6.84
N ASP A 320 10.80 8.42 8.02
CA ASP A 320 11.71 8.75 9.15
C ASP A 320 12.34 7.53 9.85
N THR A 321 12.27 6.33 9.26
CA THR A 321 12.71 5.07 9.89
C THR A 321 13.45 4.21 8.87
N ASP A 322 14.38 3.34 9.32
CA ASP A 322 15.14 2.37 8.49
C ASP A 322 14.27 1.45 7.60
N ASP A 323 12.95 1.55 7.73
CA ASP A 323 11.91 0.76 7.10
C ASP A 323 11.41 1.36 5.76
N VAL A 324 11.92 2.50 5.27
CA VAL A 324 11.46 3.11 4.00
C VAL A 324 11.57 2.15 2.83
N VAL A 325 12.72 1.48 2.71
CA VAL A 325 13.00 0.53 1.63
C VAL A 325 12.06 -0.67 1.73
N TYR A 326 11.72 -1.11 2.94
CA TYR A 326 10.76 -2.19 3.16
C TYR A 326 9.33 -1.76 2.85
N LYS A 327 8.92 -0.55 3.25
CA LYS A 327 7.61 0.02 2.90
C LYS A 327 7.48 0.23 1.39
N LEU A 328 8.51 0.76 0.73
CA LEU A 328 8.58 0.89 -0.73
C LEU A 328 8.55 -0.46 -1.41
N ARG A 329 9.36 -1.44 -0.95
CA ARG A 329 9.32 -2.82 -1.45
C ARG A 329 7.92 -3.39 -1.36
N ASN A 330 7.26 -3.22 -0.23
CA ASN A 330 5.96 -3.82 -0.01
C ASN A 330 4.85 -3.10 -0.77
N MET A 331 4.92 -1.78 -0.89
CA MET A 331 4.05 -0.99 -1.76
C MET A 331 4.28 -1.34 -3.23
N PHE A 332 5.53 -1.46 -3.68
CA PHE A 332 5.84 -1.91 -5.04
C PHE A 332 5.34 -3.34 -5.23
N ASN A 333 5.53 -4.28 -4.30
CA ASN A 333 4.90 -5.61 -4.42
C ASN A 333 3.35 -5.55 -4.36
N ALA A 334 2.78 -4.53 -3.72
CA ALA A 334 1.34 -4.29 -3.67
C ALA A 334 0.80 -3.71 -4.98
N GLU A 335 1.64 -3.01 -5.73
CA GLU A 335 1.24 -2.26 -6.91
C GLU A 335 1.90 -2.76 -8.21
N MET A 336 2.85 -3.67 -8.15
CA MET A 336 3.73 -4.06 -9.27
C MET A 336 4.06 -5.56 -9.22
#